data_AF-A0AAW9KDG9-F1
#
_entry.id   AF-A0AAW9KDG9-F1
#
_cell.length_a   1.000
_cell.length_b   1.000
_cell.length_c   1.000
_cell.angle_alpha   90.00
_cell.angle_beta   90.00
_cell.angle_gamma   90.00
#
_symmetry.space_group_name_H-M   'P 1'
#
loop_
_entity.id
_entity.type
_entity.pdbx_description
1 polymer ?
#
loop_
_entity_poly.entity_id
_entity_poly.type
_entity_poly.pdbx_seq_one_letter_code
_entity_poly.pdbx_strand_id
1 'polypeptide(L)'
;EYKTKKGNNFSVGSIREILNNPVYIGKIRYNLRQDCSEKRKNINPNPIIVDGIHEPMIDIKTWDKVQVLLEAKKGKPSRIYDGEYPLTGILKCPKCGAGMVIMRTTNKLADGTKKRIAYYACGNWKNKGTAVCNCNSIRVDKANEYVFSKISELLSNEKMIKAIVSNVTRERTNKVNPTKKALEKIDGELEK
;
A
#
# COMPACT_ATOMS: atom_id res chain seq x y z
N GLU A 1 -23.06 -9.49 7.78
CA GLU A 1 -21.98 -8.60 7.27
C GLU A 1 -21.60 -9.01 5.85
N TYR A 2 -21.35 -8.06 4.95
CA TYR A 2 -20.94 -8.36 3.58
C TYR A 2 -19.43 -8.69 3.51
N LYS A 3 -19.09 -9.93 3.12
CA LYS A 3 -17.70 -10.40 2.97
C LYS A 3 -17.48 -10.98 1.57
N THR A 4 -16.22 -11.00 1.14
CA THR A 4 -15.82 -11.66 -0.12
C THR A 4 -16.00 -13.18 -0.02
N LYS A 5 -15.96 -13.89 -1.17
CA LYS A 5 -16.03 -15.37 -1.22
C LYS A 5 -14.99 -16.06 -0.31
N LYS A 6 -13.84 -15.41 -0.06
CA LYS A 6 -12.78 -15.91 0.83
C LYS A 6 -12.90 -15.44 2.28
N GLY A 7 -14.04 -14.85 2.68
CA GLY A 7 -14.25 -14.32 4.03
C GLY A 7 -13.52 -13.01 4.34
N ASN A 8 -12.82 -12.40 3.39
CA ASN A 8 -12.14 -11.12 3.59
C ASN A 8 -13.10 -9.94 3.49
N ASN A 9 -12.79 -8.85 4.20
CA ASN A 9 -13.47 -7.57 4.06
C ASN A 9 -13.20 -6.92 2.70
N PHE A 10 -14.19 -6.21 2.17
CA PHE A 10 -14.03 -5.45 0.94
C PHE A 10 -13.01 -4.31 1.11
N SER A 11 -12.14 -4.15 0.12
CA SER A 11 -11.22 -3.01 0.02
C SER A 11 -11.68 -2.07 -1.09
N VAL A 12 -11.19 -0.83 -1.08
CA VAL A 12 -11.43 0.12 -2.19
C VAL A 12 -11.03 -0.49 -3.53
N GLY A 13 -9.93 -1.25 -3.59
CA GLY A 13 -9.50 -1.96 -4.78
C GLY A 13 -10.48 -3.05 -5.24
N SER A 14 -11.00 -3.85 -4.30
CA SER A 14 -12.00 -4.89 -4.59
C SER A 14 -13.31 -4.30 -5.10
N ILE A 15 -13.77 -3.19 -4.51
CA ILE A 15 -14.97 -2.49 -4.96
C ILE A 15 -14.76 -1.91 -6.35
N ARG A 16 -13.59 -1.30 -6.60
CA ARG A 16 -13.24 -0.80 -7.93
C ARG A 16 -13.24 -1.93 -8.97
N GLU A 17 -12.76 -3.13 -8.64
CA GLU A 17 -12.79 -4.27 -9.56
C GLU A 17 -14.23 -4.71 -9.90
N ILE A 18 -15.13 -4.68 -8.92
CA ILE A 18 -16.57 -4.94 -9.11
C ILE A 18 -17.17 -3.89 -10.05
N LEU A 19 -16.94 -2.60 -9.80
CA LEU A 19 -17.50 -1.50 -10.61
C LEU A 19 -16.96 -1.46 -12.06
N ASN A 20 -15.82 -2.10 -12.34
CA ASN A 20 -15.24 -2.19 -13.69
C ASN A 20 -15.52 -3.53 -14.37
N ASN A 21 -16.32 -4.42 -13.77
CA ASN A 21 -16.61 -5.72 -14.34
C ASN A 21 -17.85 -5.66 -15.28
N PRO A 22 -17.69 -5.82 -16.60
CA PRO A 22 -18.80 -5.74 -17.56
C PRO A 22 -19.78 -6.93 -17.45
N VAL A 23 -19.48 -7.95 -16.64
CA VAL A 23 -20.41 -9.05 -16.34
C VAL A 23 -21.74 -8.53 -15.80
N TYR A 24 -21.75 -7.42 -15.04
CA TYR A 24 -22.98 -6.88 -14.48
C TYR A 24 -23.94 -6.28 -15.53
N ILE A 25 -23.48 -6.00 -16.75
CA ILE A 25 -24.29 -5.51 -17.88
C ILE A 25 -24.56 -6.60 -18.93
N GLY A 26 -24.39 -7.88 -18.58
CA GLY A 26 -24.62 -8.99 -19.52
C GLY A 26 -23.42 -9.31 -20.42
N LYS A 27 -22.27 -8.65 -20.26
CA LYS A 27 -21.09 -8.85 -21.14
C LYS A 27 -20.01 -9.71 -20.47
N ILE A 28 -19.35 -10.56 -21.23
CA ILE A 28 -18.24 -11.41 -20.76
C ILE A 28 -16.93 -10.83 -21.27
N ARG A 29 -15.94 -10.72 -20.38
CA ARG A 29 -14.56 -10.31 -20.73
C ARG A 29 -13.62 -11.51 -20.72
N TYR A 30 -12.77 -11.61 -21.75
CA TYR A 30 -11.73 -12.62 -21.88
C TYR A 30 -10.37 -11.96 -22.20
N ASN A 31 -9.29 -12.66 -21.88
CA ASN A 31 -7.91 -12.22 -22.14
C ASN A 31 -7.53 -10.85 -21.54
N LEU A 32 -8.05 -10.53 -20.34
CA LEU A 32 -7.68 -9.30 -19.62
C LEU A 32 -6.22 -9.31 -19.12
N ARG A 33 -5.66 -10.51 -18.87
CA ARG A 33 -4.28 -10.72 -18.40
C ARG A 33 -3.64 -11.80 -19.26
N GLN A 34 -2.64 -11.43 -20.06
CA GLN A 34 -1.97 -12.31 -21.01
C GLN A 34 -0.84 -13.13 -20.36
N ASP A 35 -0.16 -12.57 -19.36
CA ASP A 35 0.93 -13.27 -18.64
C ASP A 35 0.62 -13.39 -17.15
N CYS A 36 0.28 -14.60 -16.71
CA CYS A 36 0.12 -14.87 -15.28
C CYS A 36 1.47 -15.11 -14.56
N SER A 37 2.55 -15.35 -15.30
CA SER A 37 3.92 -15.56 -14.78
C SER A 37 4.57 -14.25 -14.33
N GLU A 38 4.39 -13.17 -15.10
CA GLU A 38 4.93 -11.85 -14.77
C GLU A 38 3.93 -11.01 -13.97
N LYS A 39 4.01 -11.13 -12.63
CA LYS A 39 3.55 -10.13 -11.65
C LYS A 39 2.20 -9.44 -11.90
N ARG A 40 1.06 -10.10 -12.15
CA ARG A 40 -0.32 -9.55 -12.01
C ARG A 40 -0.64 -8.13 -12.60
N LYS A 41 0.26 -7.49 -13.34
CA LYS A 41 0.21 -6.05 -13.69
C LYS A 41 0.04 -5.81 -15.18
N ASN A 42 0.25 -6.83 -16.01
CA ASN A 42 0.03 -6.74 -17.46
C ASN A 42 -1.47 -6.85 -17.74
N ILE A 43 -2.14 -5.70 -17.73
CA ILE A 43 -3.52 -5.57 -18.21
C ILE A 43 -3.44 -5.38 -19.73
N ASN A 44 -4.05 -6.28 -20.49
CA ASN A 44 -4.16 -6.17 -21.93
C ASN A 44 -4.97 -4.90 -22.29
N PRO A 45 -4.45 -3.99 -23.15
CA PRO A 45 -5.18 -2.80 -23.56
C PRO A 45 -6.47 -3.13 -24.33
N ASN A 46 -6.52 -4.27 -25.02
CA ASN A 46 -7.65 -4.70 -25.84
C ASN A 46 -8.17 -6.07 -25.38
N PRO A 47 -8.87 -6.16 -24.23
CA PRO A 47 -9.53 -7.38 -23.81
C PRO A 47 -10.70 -7.70 -24.75
N ILE A 48 -10.95 -8.98 -24.98
CA ILE A 48 -12.10 -9.42 -25.78
C ILE A 48 -13.35 -9.28 -24.92
N ILE A 49 -14.32 -8.49 -25.37
CA ILE A 49 -15.61 -8.29 -24.68
C ILE A 49 -16.71 -8.76 -25.62
N VAL A 50 -17.51 -9.74 -25.18
CA VAL A 50 -18.60 -10.33 -25.96
C VAL A 50 -19.90 -10.29 -25.14
N ASP A 51 -21.04 -10.36 -25.81
CA ASP A 51 -22.32 -10.50 -25.12
C ASP A 51 -22.45 -11.91 -24.52
N GLY A 52 -22.82 -11.97 -23.25
CA GLY A 52 -23.05 -13.20 -22.52
C GLY A 52 -24.50 -13.67 -22.66
N ILE A 53 -24.73 -14.93 -22.27
CA ILE A 53 -26.06 -15.55 -22.27
C ILE A 53 -26.84 -15.17 -21.00
N HIS A 54 -26.17 -14.64 -19.97
CA HIS A 54 -26.77 -14.31 -18.69
C HIS A 54 -27.51 -12.98 -18.73
N GLU A 55 -28.59 -12.90 -17.94
CA GLU A 55 -29.36 -11.68 -17.78
C GLU A 55 -28.51 -10.58 -17.11
N PRO A 56 -28.52 -9.33 -17.64
CA PRO A 56 -27.87 -8.20 -17.00
C PRO A 56 -28.41 -7.95 -15.59
N MET A 57 -27.52 -7.74 -14.62
CA MET A 57 -27.91 -7.39 -13.24
C MET A 57 -28.20 -5.90 -13.09
N ILE A 58 -27.59 -5.05 -13.93
CA ILE A 58 -27.64 -3.60 -13.86
C ILE A 58 -27.97 -3.04 -15.23
N ASP A 59 -28.85 -2.04 -15.27
CA ASP A 59 -29.18 -1.31 -16.49
C ASP A 59 -27.97 -0.54 -17.06
N ILE A 60 -27.89 -0.48 -18.38
CA ILE A 60 -26.80 0.18 -19.12
C ILE A 60 -26.71 1.66 -18.72
N LYS A 61 -27.83 2.35 -18.54
CA LYS A 61 -27.81 3.78 -18.15
C LYS A 61 -27.19 3.99 -16.77
N THR A 62 -27.38 3.05 -15.85
CA THR A 62 -26.78 3.11 -14.50
C THR A 62 -25.29 2.81 -14.58
N TRP A 63 -24.90 1.82 -15.38
CA TRP A 63 -23.50 1.49 -15.63
C TRP A 63 -22.72 2.68 -16.20
N ASP A 64 -23.25 3.32 -17.24
CA ASP A 64 -22.59 4.45 -17.92
C ASP A 64 -22.38 5.63 -16.96
N LYS A 65 -23.38 5.95 -16.13
CA LYS A 65 -23.23 6.97 -15.07
C LYS A 65 -22.07 6.66 -14.14
N VAL A 66 -21.90 5.40 -13.73
CA VAL A 66 -20.79 4.98 -12.87
C VAL A 66 -19.46 5.12 -13.60
N GLN A 67 -19.37 4.70 -14.87
CA GLN A 67 -18.14 4.83 -15.66
C GLN A 67 -17.72 6.29 -15.84
N VAL A 68 -18.67 7.19 -16.12
CA VAL A 68 -18.41 8.64 -16.20
C VAL A 68 -17.84 9.17 -14.87
N LEU A 69 -18.43 8.79 -13.74
CA LEU A 69 -17.93 9.19 -12.42
C LEU A 69 -16.54 8.62 -12.10
N LEU A 70 -16.25 7.40 -12.56
CA LEU A 70 -14.93 6.78 -12.40
C LEU A 70 -13.88 7.48 -13.25
N GLU A 71 -14.20 7.81 -14.50
CA GLU A 71 -13.31 8.51 -15.42
C GLU A 71 -13.06 9.95 -14.95
N ALA A 72 -14.07 10.66 -14.45
CA ALA A 72 -13.89 11.97 -13.84
C ALA A 72 -12.96 11.96 -12.62
N LYS A 73 -12.88 10.83 -11.90
CA LYS A 73 -11.98 10.61 -10.77
C LYS A 73 -10.62 10.02 -11.18
N LYS A 74 -10.43 9.70 -12.46
CA LYS A 74 -9.20 9.12 -13.01
C LYS A 74 -8.20 10.23 -13.28
N GLY A 75 -7.51 10.64 -12.22
CA GLY A 75 -6.32 11.48 -12.31
C GLY A 75 -5.08 10.70 -11.89
N LYS A 76 -3.90 11.19 -12.29
CA LYS A 76 -2.66 10.79 -11.61
C LYS A 76 -2.90 11.08 -10.11
N PRO A 77 -2.80 10.09 -9.21
CA PRO A 77 -2.69 10.44 -7.81
C PRO A 77 -1.51 11.42 -7.73
N SER A 78 -1.73 12.63 -7.22
CA SER A 78 -0.60 13.48 -6.85
C SER A 78 0.35 12.60 -6.05
N ARG A 79 1.66 12.69 -6.32
CA ARG A 79 2.68 11.88 -5.65
C ARG A 79 2.33 11.88 -4.18
N ILE A 80 1.91 10.70 -3.67
CA ILE A 80 0.89 10.69 -2.60
C ILE A 80 1.41 11.46 -1.39
N TYR A 81 2.73 11.49 -1.16
CA TYR A 81 3.34 12.37 -0.18
C TYR A 81 4.77 12.80 -0.58
N ASP A 82 4.98 14.07 -0.97
CA ASP A 82 6.30 14.70 -0.92
C ASP A 82 6.62 15.01 0.56
N GLY A 83 7.50 14.23 1.18
CA GLY A 83 7.93 14.43 2.57
C GLY A 83 8.61 13.19 3.16
N GLU A 84 9.54 13.40 4.09
CA GLU A 84 10.21 12.33 4.82
C GLU A 84 9.32 11.85 5.98
N TYR A 85 8.83 10.62 5.85
CA TYR A 85 7.97 9.99 6.85
C TYR A 85 8.61 8.69 7.35
N PRO A 86 9.64 8.78 8.19
CA PRO A 86 10.53 7.67 8.53
C PRO A 86 9.80 6.51 9.23
N LEU A 87 8.68 6.79 9.90
CA LEU A 87 7.93 5.77 10.63
C LEU A 87 6.84 5.09 9.79
N THR A 88 6.71 5.45 8.51
CA THR A 88 5.74 4.81 7.59
C THR A 88 6.09 3.35 7.40
N GLY A 89 5.12 2.46 7.56
CA GLY A 89 5.35 1.01 7.46
C GLY A 89 5.96 0.36 8.72
N ILE A 90 6.66 1.14 9.55
CA ILE A 90 7.16 0.73 10.87
C ILE A 90 6.02 0.78 11.89
N LEU A 91 5.33 1.92 12.00
CA LEU A 91 4.22 2.06 12.94
C LEU A 91 3.08 1.09 12.60
N LYS A 92 2.57 0.42 13.63
CA LYS A 92 1.44 -0.49 13.54
C LYS A 92 0.25 0.09 14.29
N CYS A 93 -0.94 -0.11 13.74
CA CYS A 93 -2.18 0.26 14.40
C CYS A 93 -2.35 -0.57 15.68
N PRO A 94 -2.57 0.06 16.86
CA PRO A 94 -2.68 -0.66 18.12
C PRO A 94 -3.92 -1.58 18.18
N LYS A 95 -4.95 -1.30 17.37
CA LYS A 95 -6.19 -2.08 17.35
C LYS A 95 -6.15 -3.28 16.41
N CYS A 96 -5.63 -3.11 15.19
CA CYS A 96 -5.71 -4.16 14.16
C CYS A 96 -4.34 -4.65 13.64
N GLY A 97 -3.23 -4.16 14.20
CA GLY A 97 -1.88 -4.56 13.82
C GLY A 97 -1.44 -4.14 12.41
N ALA A 98 -2.32 -3.51 11.62
CA ALA A 98 -1.99 -3.07 10.26
C ALA A 98 -0.94 -1.95 10.26
N GLY A 99 -0.11 -1.91 9.22
CA GLY A 99 0.80 -0.79 9.01
C GLY A 99 0.05 0.55 8.93
N MET A 100 0.60 1.57 9.58
CA MET A 100 0.09 2.93 9.51
C MET A 100 0.62 3.63 8.24
N VAL A 101 -0.22 4.48 7.67
CA VAL A 101 0.03 5.22 6.43
C VAL A 101 -0.23 6.70 6.66
N ILE A 102 0.38 7.56 5.84
CA ILE A 102 0.19 8.99 5.97
C ILE A 102 -1.22 9.41 5.58
N MET A 103 -1.77 10.35 6.34
CA MET A 103 -2.99 11.08 6.09
C MET A 103 -2.69 12.56 6.28
N ARG A 104 -3.17 13.43 5.37
CA ARG A 104 -3.00 14.88 5.49
C ARG A 104 -4.36 15.55 5.58
N THR A 105 -4.44 16.55 6.44
CA THR A 105 -5.59 17.47 6.52
C THR A 105 -5.10 18.87 6.20
N THR A 106 -5.83 19.59 5.35
CA THR A 106 -5.53 21.00 5.06
C THR A 106 -6.56 21.87 5.76
N ASN A 107 -6.09 22.64 6.74
CA ASN A 107 -6.93 23.60 7.46
C ASN A 107 -6.67 25.00 6.91
N LYS A 108 -7.72 25.82 6.82
CA LYS A 108 -7.60 27.26 6.57
C LYS A 108 -7.46 27.97 7.92
N LEU A 109 -6.47 28.84 8.04
CA LEU A 109 -6.29 29.70 9.21
C LEU A 109 -7.15 30.97 9.07
N ALA A 110 -7.28 31.71 10.17
CA ALA A 110 -8.05 32.97 10.20
C ALA A 110 -7.47 34.04 9.25
N ASP A 111 -6.17 33.99 8.98
CA ASP A 111 -5.45 34.83 8.02
C ASP A 111 -5.66 34.41 6.54
N GLY A 112 -6.47 33.39 6.28
CA GLY A 112 -6.72 32.83 4.95
C GLY A 112 -5.64 31.87 4.44
N THR A 113 -4.54 31.68 5.17
CA THR A 113 -3.47 30.76 4.77
C THR A 113 -3.88 29.30 4.97
N LYS A 114 -3.29 28.40 4.17
CA LYS A 114 -3.56 26.96 4.24
C LYS A 114 -2.44 26.25 5.00
N LYS A 115 -2.76 25.66 6.15
CA LYS A 115 -1.82 24.81 6.91
C LYS A 115 -2.13 23.34 6.66
N ARG A 116 -1.13 22.61 6.18
CA ARG A 116 -1.19 21.15 6.04
C ARG A 116 -0.67 20.49 7.30
N ILE A 117 -1.44 19.57 7.86
CA ILE A 117 -1.05 18.76 9.01
C ILE A 117 -1.03 17.30 8.57
N ALA A 118 0.05 16.59 8.90
CA ALA A 118 0.21 15.18 8.59
C ALA A 118 0.00 14.30 9.83
N TYR A 119 -0.59 13.13 9.60
CA TYR A 119 -0.88 12.12 10.60
C TYR A 119 -0.44 10.75 10.08
N TYR A 120 0.07 9.91 10.97
CA TYR A 120 0.06 8.47 10.75
C TYR A 120 -1.33 7.96 11.11
N ALA A 121 -2.00 7.25 10.20
CA ALA A 121 -3.34 6.69 10.40
C ALA A 121 -3.38 5.20 10.01
N CYS A 122 -4.34 4.46 10.55
CA CYS A 122 -4.50 3.04 10.26
C CYS A 122 -4.71 2.75 8.76
N GLY A 123 -3.82 1.97 8.15
CA GLY A 123 -3.90 1.61 6.73
C GLY A 123 -5.12 0.74 6.38
N ASN A 124 -5.54 -0.16 7.28
CA ASN A 124 -6.73 -0.98 7.07
C ASN A 124 -8.01 -0.13 7.10
N TRP A 125 -8.14 0.82 8.02
CA TRP A 125 -9.26 1.75 8.04
C TRP A 125 -9.27 2.61 6.77
N LYS A 126 -8.12 3.16 6.37
CA LYS A 126 -8.05 3.98 5.15
C LYS A 126 -8.44 3.22 3.88
N ASN A 127 -8.17 1.92 3.81
CA ASN A 127 -8.45 1.09 2.63
C ASN A 127 -9.77 0.32 2.68
N LYS A 128 -10.31 0.02 3.86
CA LYS A 128 -11.50 -0.83 4.04
C LYS A 128 -12.61 -0.17 4.87
N GLY A 129 -12.38 1.05 5.34
CA GLY A 129 -13.35 1.85 6.08
C GLY A 129 -13.53 1.44 7.55
N THR A 130 -14.52 2.08 8.18
CA THR A 130 -14.85 1.92 9.60
C THR A 130 -15.35 0.52 9.97
N ALA A 131 -15.83 -0.24 8.98
CA ALA A 131 -16.23 -1.64 9.16
C ALA A 131 -15.07 -2.54 9.62
N VAL A 132 -13.80 -2.14 9.41
CA VAL A 132 -12.63 -2.96 9.74
C VAL A 132 -11.84 -2.42 10.93
N CYS A 133 -11.66 -1.10 11.01
CA CYS A 133 -10.91 -0.47 12.08
C CYS A 133 -11.32 1.01 12.19
N ASN A 134 -10.73 1.75 13.12
CA ASN A 134 -10.90 3.20 13.25
C ASN A 134 -9.65 3.93 12.71
N CYS A 135 -9.75 5.25 12.56
CA CYS A 135 -8.64 6.09 12.09
C CYS A 135 -7.36 5.89 12.91
N ASN A 136 -7.49 5.83 14.25
CA ASN A 136 -6.40 5.61 15.21
C ASN A 136 -5.15 6.44 14.86
N SER A 137 -5.35 7.73 14.58
CA SER A 137 -4.31 8.59 14.03
C SER A 137 -3.49 9.31 15.09
N ILE A 138 -2.20 9.47 14.83
CA ILE A 138 -1.28 10.30 15.62
C ILE A 138 -0.62 11.34 14.71
N ARG A 139 -0.39 12.55 15.21
CA ARG A 139 0.34 13.60 14.47
C ARG A 139 1.75 13.12 14.15
N VAL A 140 2.21 13.34 12.92
CA VAL A 140 3.55 12.94 12.47
C VAL A 140 4.62 13.57 13.36
N ASP A 141 4.50 14.88 13.62
CA ASP A 141 5.50 15.63 14.40
C ASP A 141 5.68 15.02 15.80
N LYS A 142 4.56 14.77 16.50
CA LYS A 142 4.58 14.17 17.84
C LYS A 142 5.16 12.75 17.85
N ALA A 143 4.80 11.94 16.86
CA ALA A 143 5.28 10.56 16.78
C ALA A 143 6.79 10.52 16.47
N ASN A 144 7.24 11.33 15.51
CA ASN A 144 8.64 11.42 15.13
C ASN A 144 9.48 11.95 16.30
N GLU A 145 9.05 13.02 16.96
CA GLU A 145 9.72 13.59 18.14
C GLU A 145 9.88 12.56 19.27
N TYR A 146 8.81 11.83 19.59
CA TYR A 146 8.86 10.78 20.60
C TYR A 146 9.83 9.64 20.23
N VAL A 147 9.80 9.19 18.97
CA VAL A 147 10.70 8.10 18.54
C VAL A 147 12.15 8.58 18.49
N PHE A 148 12.41 9.78 17.98
CA PHE A 148 13.77 10.32 17.91
C PHE A 148 14.35 10.61 19.28
N SER A 149 13.58 11.18 20.21
CA SER A 149 14.04 11.37 21.59
C SER A 149 14.41 10.03 22.26
N LYS A 150 13.60 8.98 22.08
CA LYS A 150 13.91 7.66 22.60
C LYS A 150 15.14 7.04 21.93
N ILE A 151 15.30 7.19 20.62
CA ILE A 151 16.52 6.72 19.93
C ILE A 151 17.75 7.44 20.48
N SER A 152 17.69 8.77 20.68
CA SER A 152 18.80 9.52 21.26
C SER A 152 19.15 9.06 22.68
N GLU A 153 18.15 8.78 23.52
CA GLU A 153 18.38 8.23 24.87
C GLU A 153 19.07 6.86 24.83
N LEU A 154 18.66 5.98 23.91
CA LEU A 154 19.30 4.67 23.74
C LEU A 154 20.74 4.78 23.22
N LEU A 155 21.00 5.74 22.33
CA LEU A 155 22.34 6.00 21.82
C LEU A 155 23.27 6.62 22.87
N SER A 156 22.75 7.21 23.95
CA SER A 156 23.59 7.67 25.06
C SER A 156 24.16 6.52 25.90
N ASN A 157 23.70 5.28 25.70
CA ASN A 157 24.21 4.10 26.40
C ASN A 157 25.23 3.33 25.55
N GLU A 158 26.52 3.53 25.84
CA GLU A 158 27.63 2.88 25.11
C GLU A 158 27.53 1.34 25.06
N LYS A 159 27.06 0.70 26.15
CA LYS A 159 26.92 -0.77 26.18
C LYS A 159 25.89 -1.23 25.15
N MET A 160 24.81 -0.45 24.99
CA MET A 160 23.77 -0.76 24.03
C MET A 160 24.25 -0.53 22.59
N ILE A 161 25.01 0.54 22.33
CA ILE A 161 25.61 0.77 21.01
C ILE A 161 26.50 -0.40 20.62
N LYS A 162 27.41 -0.83 21.51
CA LYS A 162 28.31 -1.96 21.23
C LYS A 162 27.53 -3.24 20.90
N ALA A 163 26.44 -3.51 21.61
CA ALA A 163 25.56 -4.65 21.33
C ALA A 163 24.80 -4.53 19.99
N ILE A 164 24.35 -3.34 19.61
CA ILE A 164 23.69 -3.10 18.32
C ILE A 164 24.70 -3.26 17.17
N VAL A 165 25.87 -2.63 17.27
CA VAL A 165 26.92 -2.70 16.25
C VAL A 165 27.39 -4.13 16.03
N SER A 166 27.60 -4.91 17.11
CA SER A 166 28.01 -6.31 16.98
C SER A 166 26.93 -7.17 16.31
N ASN A 167 25.66 -6.96 16.65
CA ASN A 167 24.53 -7.65 16.01
C ASN A 167 24.39 -7.30 14.53
N VAL A 168 24.45 -6.02 14.16
CA VAL A 168 24.38 -5.56 12.76
C VAL A 168 25.57 -6.10 11.96
N THR A 169 26.77 -6.08 12.54
CA THR A 169 27.97 -6.64 11.90
C THR A 169 27.80 -8.13 11.65
N ARG A 170 27.29 -8.89 12.64
CA ARG A 170 27.00 -10.33 12.52
C ARG A 170 25.95 -10.64 11.45
N GLU A 171 24.87 -9.88 11.38
CA GLU A 171 23.88 -10.07 10.31
C GLU A 171 24.44 -9.77 8.92
N ARG A 172 25.25 -8.71 8.81
CA ARG A 172 25.96 -8.38 7.56
C ARG A 172 26.92 -9.49 7.16
N THR A 173 27.75 -9.99 8.06
CA THR A 173 28.69 -11.09 7.74
C THR A 173 27.93 -12.35 7.33
N ASN A 174 26.84 -12.69 8.01
CA ASN A 174 26.00 -13.85 7.64
C ASN A 174 25.37 -13.73 6.25
N LYS A 175 25.03 -12.51 5.79
CA LYS A 175 24.51 -12.27 4.43
C LYS A 175 25.62 -12.16 3.38
N VAL A 176 26.78 -11.61 3.74
CA VAL A 176 27.88 -11.34 2.80
C VAL A 176 28.73 -12.59 2.55
N ASN A 177 28.99 -13.41 3.57
CA ASN A 177 29.81 -14.62 3.45
C ASN A 177 29.32 -15.64 2.40
N PRO A 178 28.02 -16.02 2.32
CA PRO A 178 27.57 -16.96 1.30
C PRO A 178 27.70 -16.36 -0.11
N THR A 179 27.46 -15.06 -0.27
CA THR A 179 27.58 -14.36 -1.55
C THR A 179 29.04 -14.22 -1.99
N LYS A 180 29.97 -13.96 -1.05
CA LYS A 180 31.41 -13.97 -1.33
C LYS A 180 31.92 -15.34 -1.74
N LYS A 181 31.50 -16.41 -1.05
CA LYS A 181 31.85 -17.79 -1.43
C LYS A 181 31.31 -18.17 -2.81
N ALA A 182 30.12 -17.68 -3.17
CA ALA A 182 29.57 -17.88 -4.50
C ALA A 182 30.38 -17.14 -5.58
N LEU A 183 30.83 -15.91 -5.29
CA LEU A 183 31.71 -15.15 -6.19
C LEU A 183 33.07 -15.84 -6.38
N GLU A 184 33.73 -16.25 -5.29
CA GLU A 184 35.01 -16.98 -5.34
C GLU A 184 34.93 -18.27 -6.16
N LYS A 185 33.78 -18.95 -6.13
CA LYS A 185 33.53 -20.16 -6.93
C LYS A 185 33.40 -19.84 -8.43
N ILE A 186 32.74 -18.74 -8.78
CA ILE A 186 32.59 -18.30 -10.17
C ILE A 186 33.93 -17.82 -10.72
N ASP A 187 34.70 -17.06 -9.93
CA ASP A 187 36.03 -16.60 -10.35
C ASP A 187 36.98 -17.78 -10.59
N GLY A 188 36.95 -18.82 -9.75
CA GLY A 188 37.72 -20.05 -9.99
C GLY A 188 37.23 -20.93 -11.15
N GLU A 189 35.99 -20.74 -11.62
CA GLU A 189 35.48 -21.34 -12.86
C GLU A 189 35.92 -20.56 -14.11
N LEU A 190 36.20 -19.26 -13.98
CA LEU A 190 36.68 -18.39 -15.06
C LEU A 190 38.21 -18.43 -15.26
N GLU A 191 38.97 -18.79 -14.21
CA GLU A 191 40.43 -18.97 -14.28
C GLU A 191 40.86 -20.34 -14.84
N LYS A 192 39.91 -21.24 -15.14
CA LYS A 192 40.13 -22.53 -15.83
C LYS A 192 39.82 -22.40 -17.32
#